data_AF-A9UX86-F1
#
_entry.id   AF-A9UX86-F1
#
_cell.length_a   1.000
_cell.length_b   1.000
_cell.length_c   1.000
_cell.angle_alpha   90.00
_cell.angle_beta   90.00
_cell.angle_gamma   90.00
#
_symmetry.space_group_name_H-M   'P 1'
#
loop_
_entity.id
_entity.type
_entity.pdbx_description
1 polymer ?
#
loop_
_entity_poly.entity_id
_entity_poly.type
_entity_poly.pdbx_seq_one_letter_code
_entity_poly.pdbx_strand_id
1 'polypeptide(L)'
;MARPRIKLVSRAAFLRDGRFSASTRRAVVKSMEAYGSQLGTLYYLMGLEQLLEYKRAGHPVESIKRAIAVLLLIATQIQEHFANVVMRPAYRITEAGTPHVNFDRFPESAWSQCFGMADAGQFTRLATALSSRVRSKFPVPLKEALLAFLALFHRSSRLSDVIRLLGVSWTVPKMSQVINTFAVAVARMFQAQLAFDVRYFLPDWTEAAASAVAAKHSPLAGICAFIDGTGQPIARPKGNDVQRAFYAGKDAVRALSVEWHS
;
A
#
# COMPACT_ATOMS: atom_id res chain seq x y z
N MET A 1 -24.94 2.85 13.26
CA MET A 1 -23.91 2.17 12.44
C MET A 1 -24.47 0.85 11.93
N ALA A 2 -24.58 0.66 10.61
CA ALA A 2 -25.06 -0.60 10.05
C ALA A 2 -23.99 -1.70 10.25
N ARG A 3 -24.36 -2.80 10.93
CA ARG A 3 -23.46 -3.96 11.09
C ARG A 3 -23.01 -4.44 9.71
N PRO A 4 -21.71 -4.74 9.50
CA PRO A 4 -21.24 -5.32 8.25
C PRO A 4 -21.98 -6.65 8.04
N ARG A 5 -22.92 -6.67 7.10
CA ARG A 5 -23.64 -7.89 6.74
C ARG A 5 -22.66 -8.81 6.03
N ILE A 6 -22.34 -9.94 6.67
CA ILE A 6 -21.66 -11.06 6.01
C ILE A 6 -22.53 -11.44 4.80
N LYS A 7 -21.99 -11.30 3.59
CA LYS A 7 -22.71 -11.62 2.35
C LYS A 7 -22.03 -12.81 1.69
N LEU A 8 -22.75 -13.92 1.63
CA LEU A 8 -22.36 -15.06 0.80
C LEU A 8 -22.66 -14.72 -0.67
N VAL A 9 -21.69 -14.97 -1.54
CA VAL A 9 -21.79 -14.74 -2.99
C VAL A 9 -21.23 -15.93 -3.74
N SER A 10 -21.67 -16.14 -4.98
CA SER A 10 -21.09 -17.21 -5.80
C SER A 10 -19.63 -16.93 -6.13
N ARG A 11 -18.82 -17.99 -6.20
CA ARG A 11 -17.40 -17.93 -6.59
C ARG A 11 -17.21 -17.21 -7.92
N ALA A 12 -18.03 -17.51 -8.92
CA ALA A 12 -17.96 -16.87 -10.23
C ALA A 12 -18.25 -15.35 -10.16
N ALA A 13 -19.19 -14.92 -9.31
CA ALA A 13 -19.45 -13.49 -9.10
C ALA A 13 -18.29 -12.81 -8.36
N PHE A 14 -17.73 -13.47 -7.35
CA PHE A 14 -16.61 -12.93 -6.57
C PHE A 14 -15.30 -12.86 -7.37
N LEU A 15 -15.00 -13.86 -8.21
CA LEU A 15 -13.83 -13.88 -9.07
C LEU A 15 -13.85 -12.74 -10.10
N ARG A 16 -15.04 -12.36 -10.56
CA ARG A 16 -15.29 -11.20 -11.44
C ARG A 16 -15.38 -9.88 -10.70
N ASP A 17 -15.36 -9.88 -9.36
CA ASP A 17 -15.42 -8.65 -8.58
C ASP A 17 -14.07 -7.91 -8.65
N GLY A 18 -14.01 -6.91 -9.53
CA GLY A 18 -12.84 -6.05 -9.76
C GLY A 18 -12.43 -5.21 -8.54
N ARG A 19 -13.27 -5.18 -7.49
CA ARG A 19 -13.00 -4.43 -6.26
C ARG A 19 -11.95 -5.09 -5.37
N PHE A 20 -11.65 -6.37 -5.59
CA PHE A 20 -10.63 -7.09 -4.85
C PHE A 20 -9.40 -7.32 -5.74
N SER A 21 -8.21 -7.38 -5.14
CA SER A 21 -7.00 -7.77 -5.88
C SER A 21 -7.07 -9.26 -6.25
N ALA A 22 -6.30 -9.67 -7.26
CA ALA A 22 -6.25 -11.09 -7.66
C ALA A 22 -5.74 -12.00 -6.53
N SER A 23 -4.79 -11.53 -5.71
CA SER A 23 -4.27 -12.28 -4.57
C SER A 23 -5.31 -12.43 -3.46
N THR A 24 -6.04 -11.36 -3.12
CA THR A 24 -7.14 -11.41 -2.15
C THR A 24 -8.23 -12.36 -2.62
N ARG A 25 -8.62 -12.31 -3.91
CA ARG A 25 -9.62 -13.23 -4.46
C ARG A 25 -9.21 -14.69 -4.29
N ARG A 26 -7.95 -15.03 -4.62
CA ARG A 26 -7.42 -16.40 -4.46
C ARG A 26 -7.37 -16.84 -3.00
N ALA A 27 -6.90 -15.97 -2.11
CA ALA A 27 -6.78 -16.28 -0.69
C ALA A 27 -8.14 -16.60 -0.05
N VAL A 28 -9.17 -15.79 -0.35
CA VAL A 28 -10.51 -16.00 0.19
C VAL A 28 -11.13 -17.28 -0.36
N VAL A 29 -11.00 -17.55 -1.66
CA VAL A 29 -11.49 -18.81 -2.26
C VAL A 29 -10.83 -20.02 -1.61
N LYS A 30 -9.49 -20.01 -1.50
CA LYS A 30 -8.73 -21.10 -0.87
C LYS A 30 -9.15 -21.32 0.59
N SER A 31 -9.38 -20.24 1.33
CA SER A 31 -9.84 -20.31 2.73
C SER A 31 -11.23 -20.95 2.83
N MET A 32 -12.14 -20.63 1.92
CA MET A 32 -13.50 -21.21 1.92
C MET A 32 -13.51 -22.67 1.48
N GLU A 33 -12.69 -23.04 0.50
CA GLU A 33 -12.48 -24.45 0.11
C GLU A 33 -11.95 -25.27 1.29
N ALA A 34 -10.93 -24.75 2.00
CA ALA A 34 -10.39 -25.39 3.20
C ALA A 34 -11.45 -25.53 4.30
N TYR A 35 -12.24 -24.48 4.54
CA TYR A 35 -13.33 -24.50 5.52
C TYR A 35 -14.40 -25.55 5.17
N GLY A 36 -14.82 -25.61 3.90
CA GLY A 36 -15.77 -26.62 3.42
C GLY A 36 -15.25 -28.05 3.58
N SER A 37 -13.98 -28.28 3.27
CA SER A 37 -13.30 -29.57 3.46
C SER A 37 -13.28 -29.99 4.94
N GLN A 38 -12.90 -29.08 5.83
CA GLN A 38 -12.88 -29.32 7.27
C GLN A 38 -14.27 -29.62 7.82
N LEU A 39 -15.27 -28.81 7.46
CA LEU A 39 -16.65 -28.97 7.94
C LEU A 39 -17.30 -30.26 7.42
N GLY A 40 -17.11 -30.58 6.14
CA GLY A 40 -17.62 -31.84 5.56
C GLY A 40 -16.98 -33.07 6.22
N THR A 41 -15.67 -33.01 6.49
CA THR A 41 -14.96 -34.08 7.19
C THR A 41 -15.46 -34.23 8.63
N LEU A 42 -15.62 -33.12 9.36
CA LEU A 42 -16.14 -33.13 10.72
C LEU A 42 -17.55 -33.73 10.78
N TYR A 43 -18.44 -33.31 9.87
CA TYR A 43 -19.79 -33.85 9.78
C TYR A 43 -19.80 -35.37 9.54
N TYR A 44 -18.94 -35.84 8.62
CA TYR A 44 -18.78 -37.27 8.35
C TYR A 44 -18.28 -38.06 9.58
N LEU A 45 -17.27 -37.54 10.28
CA LEU A 45 -16.71 -38.19 11.48
C LEU A 45 -17.73 -38.27 12.62
N MET A 46 -18.47 -37.19 12.89
CA MET A 46 -19.53 -37.18 13.89
C MET A 46 -20.65 -38.19 13.54
N GLY A 47 -21.03 -38.25 12.26
CA GLY A 47 -22.01 -39.23 11.80
C GLY A 47 -21.54 -40.67 11.92
N LEU A 48 -20.26 -40.94 11.61
CA LEU A 48 -19.65 -42.26 11.79
C LEU A 48 -19.65 -42.70 13.25
N GLU A 49 -19.31 -41.80 14.17
CA GLU A 49 -19.31 -42.08 15.60
C GLU A 49 -20.71 -42.53 16.06
N GLN A 50 -21.76 -41.81 15.66
CA GLN A 50 -23.14 -42.18 15.93
C GLN A 50 -23.52 -43.54 15.32
N LEU A 51 -23.05 -43.84 14.10
CA LEU A 51 -23.32 -45.13 13.44
C LEU A 51 -22.62 -46.31 14.11
N LEU A 52 -21.46 -46.09 14.75
CA LEU A 52 -20.80 -47.11 15.54
C LEU A 52 -21.62 -47.47 16.79
N GLU A 53 -22.28 -46.49 17.41
CA GLU A 53 -23.22 -46.73 18.52
C GLU A 53 -24.42 -47.57 18.05
N TYR A 54 -25.03 -47.21 16.91
CA TYR A 54 -26.12 -48.01 16.33
C TYR A 54 -25.69 -49.44 15.99
N LYS A 55 -24.45 -49.63 15.51
CA LYS A 55 -23.91 -50.97 15.29
C LYS A 55 -23.80 -51.76 16.59
N ARG A 56 -23.30 -51.14 17.67
CA ARG A 56 -23.19 -51.78 19.00
C ARG A 56 -24.56 -52.11 19.59
N ALA A 57 -25.57 -51.30 19.32
CA ALA A 57 -26.96 -51.54 19.72
C ALA A 57 -27.69 -52.60 18.87
N GLY A 58 -27.02 -53.23 17.90
CA GLY A 58 -27.57 -54.35 17.13
C GLY A 58 -28.42 -53.94 15.92
N HIS A 59 -28.32 -52.70 15.44
CA HIS A 59 -29.05 -52.28 14.23
C HIS A 59 -28.58 -53.05 12.99
N PRO A 60 -29.47 -53.27 11.99
CA PRO A 60 -29.13 -53.99 10.77
C PRO A 60 -27.96 -53.35 10.02
N VAL A 61 -26.99 -54.17 9.61
CA VAL A 61 -25.79 -53.74 8.87
C VAL A 61 -26.15 -52.98 7.59
N GLU A 62 -27.23 -53.37 6.92
CA GLU A 62 -27.67 -52.74 5.68
C GLU A 62 -28.16 -51.30 5.90
N SER A 63 -28.86 -51.05 7.01
CA SER A 63 -29.27 -49.71 7.41
C SER A 63 -28.06 -48.81 7.71
N ILE A 64 -27.03 -49.38 8.36
CA ILE A 64 -25.78 -48.68 8.65
C ILE A 64 -25.04 -48.31 7.36
N LYS A 65 -24.92 -49.24 6.40
CA LYS A 65 -24.30 -48.97 5.09
C LYS A 65 -25.01 -47.85 4.33
N ARG A 66 -26.34 -47.87 4.30
CA ARG A 66 -27.14 -46.79 3.69
C ARG A 66 -26.89 -45.45 4.36
N ALA A 67 -26.82 -45.43 5.70
CA ALA A 67 -26.54 -44.21 6.43
C ALA A 67 -25.12 -43.68 6.15
N ILE A 68 -24.11 -44.54 6.02
CA ILE A 68 -22.75 -44.12 5.59
C ILE A 68 -22.80 -43.46 4.22
N ALA A 69 -23.51 -44.04 3.25
CA ALA A 69 -23.66 -43.45 1.92
C ALA A 69 -24.32 -42.07 1.96
N VAL A 70 -25.36 -41.89 2.80
CA VAL A 70 -26.01 -40.58 3.01
C VAL A 70 -25.06 -39.58 3.66
N LEU A 71 -24.29 -40.00 4.67
CA LEU A 71 -23.29 -39.12 5.31
C LEU A 71 -22.22 -38.66 4.32
N LEU A 72 -21.71 -39.55 3.47
CA LEU A 72 -20.76 -39.21 2.41
C LEU A 72 -21.36 -38.21 1.42
N LEU A 73 -22.61 -38.41 1.01
CA LEU A 73 -23.31 -37.50 0.11
C LEU A 73 -23.43 -36.10 0.73
N ILE A 74 -23.86 -35.99 1.99
CA ILE A 74 -23.99 -34.70 2.68
C ILE A 74 -22.62 -34.02 2.86
N ALA A 75 -21.60 -34.78 3.27
CA ALA A 75 -20.24 -34.25 3.42
C ALA A 75 -19.71 -33.69 2.09
N THR A 76 -19.97 -34.38 0.98
CA THR A 76 -19.60 -33.92 -0.37
C THR A 76 -20.37 -32.68 -0.77
N GLN A 77 -21.69 -32.61 -0.50
CA GLN A 77 -22.51 -31.43 -0.76
C GLN A 77 -22.04 -30.20 0.03
N ILE A 78 -21.62 -30.38 1.29
CA ILE A 78 -21.03 -29.30 2.10
C ILE A 78 -19.76 -28.78 1.42
N GLN A 79 -18.87 -29.68 1.01
CA GLN A 79 -17.63 -29.31 0.31
C GLN A 79 -17.91 -28.56 -1.00
N GLU A 80 -18.83 -29.06 -1.82
CA GLU A 80 -19.23 -28.42 -3.07
C GLU A 80 -19.89 -27.05 -2.84
N HIS A 81 -20.74 -26.92 -1.82
CA HIS A 81 -21.37 -25.66 -1.47
C HIS A 81 -20.31 -24.59 -1.18
N PHE A 82 -19.33 -24.90 -0.33
CA PHE A 82 -18.28 -23.96 0.03
C PHE A 82 -17.18 -23.79 -1.04
N ALA A 83 -17.06 -24.73 -1.98
CA ALA A 83 -16.25 -24.55 -3.18
C ALA A 83 -16.91 -23.57 -4.18
N ASN A 84 -18.24 -23.44 -4.13
CA ASN A 84 -19.02 -22.60 -5.04
C ASN A 84 -19.52 -21.28 -4.42
N VAL A 85 -19.51 -21.17 -3.09
CA VAL A 85 -19.99 -20.01 -2.35
C VAL A 85 -18.85 -19.46 -1.48
N VAL A 86 -18.63 -18.16 -1.58
CA VAL A 86 -17.56 -17.46 -0.90
C VAL A 86 -18.14 -16.45 0.07
N MET A 87 -17.65 -16.43 1.31
CA MET A 87 -17.91 -15.30 2.21
C MET A 87 -17.19 -14.07 1.68
N ARG A 88 -17.99 -13.10 1.24
CA ARG A 88 -17.44 -11.82 0.81
C ARG A 88 -16.87 -11.10 2.04
N PRO A 89 -15.57 -10.77 2.07
CA PRO A 89 -15.00 -10.01 3.17
C PRO A 89 -15.77 -8.70 3.36
N ALA A 90 -15.94 -8.28 4.61
CA ALA A 90 -16.48 -6.95 4.89
C ALA A 90 -15.54 -5.92 4.24
N TYR A 91 -16.02 -5.28 3.19
CA TYR A 91 -15.31 -4.21 2.53
C TYR A 91 -15.97 -2.89 2.94
N ARG A 92 -15.17 -1.89 3.32
CA ARG A 92 -15.63 -0.49 3.32
C ARG A 92 -15.54 -0.01 1.88
N ILE A 93 -16.64 -0.05 1.13
CA ILE A 93 -16.77 0.69 -0.13
C ILE A 93 -17.39 2.03 0.22
N THR A 94 -16.65 3.10 -0.02
CA THR A 94 -17.20 4.42 -0.35
C THR A 94 -17.51 4.46 -1.85
N GLU A 95 -18.44 5.33 -2.25
CA GLU A 95 -19.31 5.31 -3.45
C GLU A 95 -18.70 4.95 -4.82
N ALA A 96 -17.39 4.91 -5.00
CA ALA A 96 -16.75 4.73 -6.31
C ALA A 96 -16.09 3.35 -6.57
N GLY A 97 -16.27 2.36 -5.69
CA GLY A 97 -15.95 0.96 -6.03
C GLY A 97 -14.48 0.63 -6.36
N THR A 98 -13.50 1.43 -5.92
CA THR A 98 -12.08 1.03 -5.95
C THR A 98 -11.58 0.88 -4.51
N PRO A 99 -10.81 -0.16 -4.15
CA PRO A 99 -10.23 -0.24 -2.82
C PRO A 99 -9.29 0.96 -2.58
N HIS A 100 -9.61 1.70 -1.52
CA HIS A 100 -8.81 2.78 -0.97
C HIS A 100 -7.65 2.20 -0.16
N VAL A 101 -6.59 2.99 0.03
CA VAL A 101 -5.46 2.57 0.86
C VAL A 101 -5.94 2.34 2.30
N ASN A 102 -5.63 1.17 2.86
CA ASN A 102 -5.84 0.93 4.28
C ASN A 102 -4.67 1.54 5.08
N PHE A 103 -4.87 2.74 5.62
CA PHE A 103 -3.83 3.44 6.39
C PHE A 103 -3.43 2.69 7.66
N ASP A 104 -4.37 1.98 8.29
CA ASP A 104 -4.15 1.23 9.54
C ASP A 104 -3.24 0.00 9.35
N ARG A 105 -2.97 -0.39 8.10
CA ARG A 105 -2.05 -1.50 7.76
C ARG A 105 -0.58 -1.13 7.99
N PHE A 106 -0.23 0.15 7.95
CA PHE A 106 1.18 0.55 7.99
C PHE A 106 1.70 0.60 9.44
N PRO A 107 2.72 -0.19 9.80
CA PRO A 107 3.37 -0.05 11.10
C PRO A 107 4.08 1.31 11.18
N GLU A 108 4.38 1.79 12.40
CA GLU A 108 5.02 3.11 12.59
C GLU A 108 6.32 3.26 11.77
N SER A 109 7.13 2.20 11.71
CA SER A 109 8.37 2.18 10.94
C SER A 109 8.18 2.37 9.43
N ALA A 110 7.01 2.02 8.87
CA ALA A 110 6.75 2.18 7.45
C ALA A 110 6.64 3.65 7.03
N TRP A 111 6.26 4.54 7.94
CA TRP A 111 6.11 5.97 7.64
C TRP A 111 7.43 6.62 7.23
N SER A 112 8.50 6.30 7.95
CA SER A 112 9.83 6.81 7.65
C SER A 112 10.46 6.05 6.48
N GLN A 113 10.35 4.73 6.46
CA GLN A 113 11.03 3.88 5.48
C GLN A 113 10.43 3.96 4.07
N CYS A 114 9.11 4.09 3.97
CA CYS A 114 8.39 4.00 2.70
C CYS A 114 7.84 5.34 2.21
N PHE A 115 7.56 6.29 3.11
CA PHE A 115 6.87 7.54 2.76
C PHE A 115 7.68 8.80 3.12
N GLY A 116 8.84 8.67 3.78
CA GLY A 116 9.67 9.80 4.17
C GLY A 116 9.04 10.70 5.23
N MET A 117 8.11 10.16 6.02
CA MET A 117 7.41 10.87 7.09
C MET A 117 7.91 10.38 8.45
N ALA A 118 8.02 11.28 9.43
CA ALA A 118 8.37 10.93 10.80
C ALA A 118 7.33 9.98 11.42
N ASP A 119 6.04 10.26 11.21
CA ASP A 119 4.93 9.49 11.74
C ASP A 119 3.63 9.71 10.93
N ALA A 120 2.58 8.94 11.26
CA ALA A 120 1.25 9.07 10.68
C ALA A 120 0.58 10.44 10.97
N GLY A 121 0.97 11.08 12.07
CA GLY A 121 0.50 12.40 12.47
C GLY A 121 1.01 13.50 11.52
N GLN A 122 2.28 13.45 11.11
CA GLN A 122 2.88 14.35 10.13
C GLN A 122 2.18 14.23 8.78
N PHE A 123 1.89 12.99 8.36
CA PHE A 123 1.07 12.75 7.17
C PHE A 123 -0.32 13.37 7.28
N THR A 124 -0.98 13.21 8.43
CA THR A 124 -2.30 13.77 8.65
C THR A 124 -2.29 15.30 8.63
N ARG A 125 -1.31 15.93 9.29
CA ARG A 125 -1.14 17.40 9.27
C ARG A 125 -0.92 17.92 7.84
N LEU A 126 -0.05 17.25 7.07
CA LEU A 126 0.22 17.61 5.68
C LEU A 126 -1.02 17.47 4.80
N ALA A 127 -1.76 16.37 4.93
CA ALA A 127 -2.99 16.14 4.18
C ALA A 127 -4.06 17.20 4.49
N THR A 128 -4.20 17.60 5.76
CA THR A 128 -5.13 18.67 6.18
C THR A 128 -4.71 20.03 5.64
N ALA A 129 -3.41 20.35 5.68
CA ALA A 129 -2.88 21.58 5.10
C ALA A 129 -3.17 21.66 3.59
N LEU A 130 -2.98 20.54 2.88
CA LEU A 130 -3.28 20.44 1.46
C LEU A 130 -4.77 20.49 1.15
N SER A 131 -5.65 19.87 1.94
CA SER A 131 -7.10 19.88 1.66
C SER A 131 -7.70 21.28 1.69
N SER A 132 -7.13 22.19 2.48
CA SER A 132 -7.57 23.59 2.51
C SER A 132 -7.18 24.39 1.26
N ARG A 133 -6.17 23.94 0.52
CA ARG A 133 -5.55 24.70 -0.59
C ARG A 133 -5.76 24.07 -1.97
N VAL A 134 -5.87 22.74 -2.03
CA VAL A 134 -6.04 21.99 -3.27
C VAL A 134 -7.53 21.89 -3.62
N ARG A 135 -7.98 22.63 -4.63
CA ARG A 135 -9.37 22.57 -5.14
C ARG A 135 -9.57 21.53 -6.27
N SER A 136 -8.52 20.84 -6.69
CA SER A 136 -8.57 19.89 -7.80
C SER A 136 -9.37 18.63 -7.43
N LYS A 137 -10.22 18.17 -8.36
CA LYS A 137 -10.87 16.86 -8.24
C LYS A 137 -9.86 15.78 -8.62
N PHE A 138 -9.55 14.91 -7.65
CA PHE A 138 -8.67 13.77 -7.85
C PHE A 138 -9.47 12.50 -8.19
N PRO A 139 -8.87 11.56 -8.93
CA PRO A 139 -9.46 10.24 -9.19
C PRO A 139 -9.57 9.36 -7.93
N VAL A 140 -8.91 9.74 -6.83
CA VAL A 140 -8.93 9.09 -5.51
C VAL A 140 -8.88 10.18 -4.42
N PRO A 141 -9.27 9.90 -3.15
CA PRO A 141 -9.15 10.84 -2.06
C PRO A 141 -7.75 11.46 -1.93
N LEU A 142 -7.68 12.74 -1.56
CA LEU A 142 -6.43 13.50 -1.44
C LEU A 142 -5.36 12.75 -0.64
N LYS A 143 -5.74 12.16 0.49
CA LYS A 143 -4.83 11.40 1.36
C LYS A 143 -4.15 10.26 0.60
N GLU A 144 -4.88 9.55 -0.24
CA GLU A 144 -4.34 8.43 -1.01
C GLU A 144 -3.47 8.90 -2.17
N ALA A 145 -3.86 10.01 -2.82
CA ALA A 145 -3.05 10.64 -3.85
C ALA A 145 -1.70 11.13 -3.29
N LEU A 146 -1.74 11.79 -2.12
CA LEU A 146 -0.55 12.22 -1.38
C LEU A 146 0.32 11.02 -0.99
N LEU A 147 -0.27 9.96 -0.43
CA LEU A 147 0.50 8.80 0.00
C LEU A 147 1.14 8.06 -1.19
N ALA A 148 0.43 7.93 -2.30
CA ALA A 148 0.96 7.35 -3.53
C ALA A 148 2.11 8.19 -4.13
N PHE A 149 1.98 9.51 -4.08
CA PHE A 149 3.05 10.43 -4.46
C PHE A 149 4.28 10.24 -3.56
N LEU A 150 4.11 10.28 -2.24
CA LEU A 150 5.20 10.09 -1.28
C LEU A 150 5.89 8.73 -1.47
N ALA A 151 5.12 7.66 -1.67
CA ALA A 151 5.64 6.32 -1.90
C ALA A 151 6.52 6.22 -3.17
N LEU A 152 6.17 6.94 -4.23
CA LEU A 152 6.94 6.93 -5.48
C LEU A 152 8.20 7.82 -5.38
N PHE A 153 8.07 9.00 -4.79
CA PHE A 153 9.12 10.02 -4.80
C PHE A 153 10.10 9.93 -3.63
N HIS A 154 9.71 9.33 -2.50
CA HIS A 154 10.62 9.12 -1.37
C HIS A 154 11.72 8.12 -1.72
N ARG A 155 11.38 7.04 -2.43
CA ARG A 155 12.35 6.10 -3.00
C ARG A 155 11.97 5.84 -4.45
N SER A 156 12.83 6.22 -5.38
CA SER A 156 12.64 5.97 -6.82
C SER A 156 12.31 4.51 -7.07
N SER A 157 11.02 4.20 -7.19
CA SER A 157 10.46 2.85 -7.26
C SER A 157 9.62 2.73 -8.52
N ARG A 158 9.42 1.51 -9.03
CA ARG A 158 8.51 1.33 -10.16
C ARG A 158 7.07 1.51 -9.69
N LEU A 159 6.19 2.00 -10.57
CA LEU A 159 4.76 2.16 -10.26
C LEU A 159 4.11 0.84 -9.77
N SER A 160 4.56 -0.31 -10.28
CA SER A 160 4.13 -1.64 -9.83
C SER A 160 4.46 -1.92 -8.36
N ASP A 161 5.59 -1.42 -7.89
CA ASP A 161 6.07 -1.64 -6.52
C ASP A 161 5.28 -0.78 -5.54
N VAL A 162 4.96 0.45 -5.94
CA VAL A 162 4.07 1.35 -5.18
C VAL A 162 2.67 0.75 -5.06
N ILE A 163 2.10 0.19 -6.15
CA ILE A 163 0.80 -0.49 -6.11
C ILE A 163 0.82 -1.63 -5.09
N ARG A 164 1.87 -2.45 -5.09
CA ARG A 164 2.04 -3.58 -4.17
C ARG A 164 2.19 -3.11 -2.71
N LEU A 165 3.01 -2.09 -2.48
CA LEU A 165 3.22 -1.47 -1.18
C LEU A 165 1.87 -1.00 -0.60
N LEU A 166 1.12 -0.20 -1.35
CA LEU A 166 -0.16 0.35 -0.91
C LEU A 166 -1.27 -0.72 -0.79
N GLY A 167 -1.09 -1.88 -1.43
CA GLY A 167 -2.09 -2.97 -1.43
C GLY A 167 -3.40 -2.60 -2.11
N VAL A 168 -3.34 -1.68 -3.06
CA VAL A 168 -4.49 -1.22 -3.85
C VAL A 168 -4.63 -2.07 -5.11
N SER A 169 -5.85 -2.18 -5.65
CA SER A 169 -6.09 -2.87 -6.93
C SER A 169 -5.93 -1.94 -8.15
N TRP A 170 -5.28 -0.79 -7.99
CA TRP A 170 -5.11 0.18 -9.07
C TRP A 170 -4.21 -0.40 -10.16
N THR A 171 -4.57 -0.13 -11.42
CA THR A 171 -3.72 -0.46 -12.56
C THR A 171 -2.56 0.54 -12.65
N VAL A 172 -1.46 0.17 -13.33
CA VAL A 172 -0.33 1.08 -13.57
C VAL A 172 -0.77 2.40 -14.24
N PRO A 173 -1.66 2.40 -15.27
CA PRO A 173 -2.20 3.64 -15.82
C PRO A 173 -2.96 4.48 -14.80
N LYS A 174 -3.80 3.86 -13.95
CA LYS A 174 -4.52 4.59 -12.89
C LYS A 174 -3.55 5.18 -11.87
N MET A 175 -2.53 4.44 -11.46
CA MET A 175 -1.50 4.94 -10.54
C MET A 175 -0.76 6.15 -11.14
N SER A 176 -0.34 6.06 -12.40
CA SER A 176 0.28 7.17 -13.13
C SER A 176 -0.64 8.39 -13.20
N GLN A 177 -1.92 8.19 -13.52
CA GLN A 177 -2.90 9.27 -13.54
C GLN A 177 -3.08 9.92 -12.17
N VAL A 178 -3.21 9.14 -11.09
CA VAL A 178 -3.34 9.64 -9.71
C VAL A 178 -2.14 10.53 -9.35
N ILE A 179 -0.93 10.02 -9.57
CA ILE A 179 0.31 10.71 -9.20
C ILE A 179 0.51 11.97 -10.03
N ASN A 180 0.31 11.90 -11.35
CA ASN A 180 0.47 13.07 -12.22
C ASN A 180 -0.57 14.15 -11.93
N THR A 181 -1.83 13.77 -11.69
CA THR A 181 -2.89 14.73 -11.33
C THR A 181 -2.55 15.42 -10.02
N PHE A 182 -2.05 14.67 -9.02
CA PHE A 182 -1.61 15.22 -7.75
C PHE A 182 -0.41 16.14 -7.90
N ALA A 183 0.64 15.70 -8.60
CA ALA A 183 1.85 16.46 -8.84
C ALA A 183 1.54 17.79 -9.56
N VAL A 184 0.68 17.78 -10.58
CA VAL A 184 0.26 18.99 -11.29
C VAL A 184 -0.55 19.93 -10.39
N ALA A 185 -1.47 19.40 -9.57
CA ALA A 185 -2.25 20.21 -8.65
C ALA A 185 -1.36 20.90 -7.60
N VAL A 186 -0.41 20.16 -7.02
CA VAL A 186 0.59 20.69 -6.08
C VAL A 186 1.49 21.70 -6.79
N ALA A 187 2.02 21.37 -7.97
CA ALA A 187 2.87 22.27 -8.74
C ALA A 187 2.16 23.58 -9.05
N ARG A 188 0.90 23.56 -9.50
CA ARG A 188 0.10 24.77 -9.77
C ARG A 188 -0.13 25.63 -8.52
N MET A 189 -0.33 24.99 -7.36
CA MET A 189 -0.46 25.74 -6.10
C MET A 189 0.82 26.46 -5.72
N PHE A 190 1.95 25.79 -5.87
CA PHE A 190 3.25 26.38 -5.60
C PHE A 190 3.75 27.24 -6.77
N GLN A 191 3.16 27.14 -7.96
CA GLN A 191 3.60 27.90 -9.14
C GLN A 191 3.46 29.41 -8.94
N ALA A 192 2.49 29.88 -8.17
CA ALA A 192 2.40 31.30 -7.80
C ALA A 192 3.43 31.71 -6.73
N GLN A 193 3.88 30.76 -5.90
CA GLN A 193 4.92 30.96 -4.87
C GLN A 193 6.34 30.78 -5.43
N LEU A 194 6.46 29.98 -6.50
CA LEU A 194 7.64 29.71 -7.32
C LEU A 194 7.66 30.60 -8.57
N ALA A 195 6.64 31.44 -8.76
CA ALA A 195 6.60 32.40 -9.85
C ALA A 195 7.84 33.27 -9.68
N PHE A 196 8.74 33.12 -10.63
CA PHE A 196 10.07 33.70 -10.62
C PHE A 196 9.92 35.22 -10.50
N ASP A 197 10.12 35.76 -9.29
CA ASP A 197 10.13 37.21 -9.09
C ASP A 197 11.55 37.70 -9.40
N VAL A 198 11.71 38.21 -10.63
CA VAL A 198 12.96 38.77 -11.17
C VAL A 198 13.62 39.78 -10.23
N ARG A 199 12.85 40.44 -9.36
CA ARG A 199 13.39 41.42 -8.41
C ARG A 199 14.29 40.81 -7.34
N TYR A 200 14.17 39.52 -7.04
CA TYR A 200 15.07 38.81 -6.13
C TYR A 200 16.31 38.24 -6.84
N PHE A 201 16.47 38.44 -8.14
CA PHE A 201 17.61 37.95 -8.94
C PHE A 201 18.28 39.10 -9.70
N LEU A 202 18.43 40.24 -9.03
CA LEU A 202 19.32 41.31 -9.48
C LEU A 202 20.79 40.82 -9.41
N PRO A 203 21.71 41.37 -10.23
CA PRO A 203 23.11 40.96 -10.27
C PRO A 203 23.77 40.86 -8.87
N ASP A 204 23.47 41.84 -8.03
CA ASP A 204 23.94 41.95 -6.65
C ASP A 204 23.49 40.76 -5.77
N TRP A 205 22.32 40.18 -6.07
CA TRP A 205 21.74 39.06 -5.33
C TRP A 205 22.38 37.73 -5.70
N THR A 206 22.73 37.56 -6.99
CA THR A 206 23.48 36.39 -7.47
C THR A 206 24.90 36.33 -6.88
N GLU A 207 25.56 37.47 -6.70
CA GLU A 207 26.87 37.54 -6.03
C GLU A 207 26.77 37.25 -4.53
N ALA A 208 25.74 37.76 -3.86
CA ALA A 208 25.48 37.48 -2.45
C ALA A 208 25.17 35.99 -2.20
N ALA A 209 24.36 35.37 -3.07
CA ALA A 209 24.05 33.94 -2.99
C ALA A 209 25.27 33.05 -3.29
N ALA A 210 26.09 33.40 -4.30
CA ALA A 210 27.33 32.70 -4.61
C ALA A 210 28.33 32.78 -3.45
N SER A 211 28.46 33.95 -2.83
CA SER A 211 29.30 34.16 -1.64
C SER A 211 28.80 33.37 -0.43
N ALA A 212 27.48 33.28 -0.23
CA ALA A 212 26.87 32.50 0.84
C ALA A 212 27.05 30.98 0.67
N VAL A 213 27.01 30.46 -0.57
CA VAL A 213 27.28 29.04 -0.87
C VAL A 213 28.77 28.72 -0.75
N ALA A 214 29.65 29.67 -1.06
CA ALA A 214 31.09 29.51 -0.87
C ALA A 214 31.51 29.54 0.61
N ALA A 215 30.74 30.22 1.47
CA ALA A 215 30.95 30.24 2.91
C ALA A 215 30.44 28.91 3.52
N LYS A 216 31.37 28.10 4.03
CA LYS A 216 31.14 26.72 4.52
C LYS A 216 30.09 26.60 5.65
N HIS A 217 29.72 27.70 6.31
CA HIS A 217 28.75 27.78 7.41
C HIS A 217 28.02 29.14 7.41
N SER A 218 27.22 29.46 6.39
CA SER A 218 26.57 30.76 6.28
C SER A 218 25.48 30.96 7.36
N PRO A 219 25.49 32.06 8.15
CA PRO A 219 24.54 32.29 9.25
C PRO A 219 23.26 33.02 8.79
N LEU A 220 22.74 32.70 7.60
CA LEU A 220 21.57 33.40 7.05
C LEU A 220 20.25 32.69 7.43
N ALA A 221 19.26 33.47 7.85
CA ALA A 221 17.90 32.98 8.08
C ALA A 221 17.10 32.93 6.74
N GLY A 222 16.27 31.89 6.56
CA GLY A 222 15.33 31.78 5.44
C GLY A 222 15.59 30.60 4.50
N ILE A 223 15.08 30.68 3.26
CA ILE A 223 15.07 29.58 2.27
C ILE A 223 16.47 29.01 1.97
N CYS A 224 17.53 29.81 2.07
CA CYS A 224 18.90 29.35 1.83
C CYS A 224 19.45 28.44 2.95
N ALA A 225 19.05 28.64 4.21
CA ALA A 225 19.35 27.71 5.29
C ALA A 225 18.64 26.36 5.11
N PHE A 226 17.50 26.34 4.40
CA PHE A 226 16.78 25.10 4.08
C PHE A 226 17.54 24.24 3.05
N ILE A 227 18.29 24.88 2.15
CA ILE A 227 19.14 24.19 1.16
C ILE A 227 20.34 23.54 1.87
N ASP A 228 20.87 24.17 2.91
CA ASP A 228 22.01 23.71 3.73
C ASP A 228 21.70 22.49 4.63
N GLY A 229 20.43 22.05 4.68
CA GLY A 229 20.00 20.83 5.38
C GLY A 229 19.62 19.67 4.45
N THR A 230 19.58 19.89 3.14
CA THR A 230 19.35 18.82 2.18
C THR A 230 20.68 18.10 1.98
N GLY A 231 20.80 16.85 2.45
CA GLY A 231 22.04 16.06 2.34
C GLY A 231 22.51 15.74 0.91
N GLN A 232 22.05 16.48 -0.10
CA GLN A 232 22.54 16.45 -1.48
C GLN A 232 22.62 17.87 -2.05
N PRO A 233 23.80 18.35 -2.48
CA PRO A 233 23.92 19.67 -3.06
C PRO A 233 23.30 19.73 -4.46
N ILE A 234 22.50 20.77 -4.68
CA ILE A 234 21.75 21.05 -5.93
C ILE A 234 22.68 21.56 -7.05
N ALA A 235 23.89 22.03 -6.72
CA ALA A 235 24.87 22.52 -7.70
C ALA A 235 26.21 21.78 -7.59
N ARG A 236 26.77 21.37 -8.74
CA ARG A 236 28.09 20.75 -8.83
C ARG A 236 29.18 21.82 -8.63
N PRO A 237 30.17 21.62 -7.73
CA PRO A 237 31.33 22.50 -7.68
C PRO A 237 32.12 22.41 -8.99
N LYS A 238 32.59 23.56 -9.49
CA LYS A 238 33.51 23.65 -10.62
C LYS A 238 34.94 23.50 -10.11
N GLY A 239 35.72 22.63 -10.73
CA GLY A 239 37.12 22.34 -10.37
C GLY A 239 37.35 20.86 -10.08
N ASN A 240 38.35 20.26 -10.73
CA ASN A 240 38.60 18.82 -10.70
C ASN A 240 39.02 18.32 -9.30
N ASP A 241 39.78 19.12 -8.55
CA ASP A 241 40.33 18.70 -7.26
C ASP A 241 39.27 18.70 -6.15
N VAL A 242 38.34 19.68 -6.20
CA VAL A 242 37.19 19.76 -5.29
C VAL A 242 36.17 18.68 -5.62
N GLN A 243 35.97 18.33 -6.90
CA GLN A 243 35.16 17.17 -7.30
C GLN A 243 35.76 15.84 -6.81
N ARG A 244 37.08 15.65 -6.88
CA ARG A 244 37.72 14.41 -6.39
C ARG A 244 37.56 14.22 -4.88
N ALA A 245 37.77 15.28 -4.10
CA ALA A 245 37.50 15.24 -2.65
C ALA A 245 36.02 14.95 -2.34
N PHE A 246 35.11 15.41 -3.21
CA PHE A 246 33.66 15.19 -3.10
C PHE A 246 33.24 13.74 -3.41
N TYR A 247 33.90 13.05 -4.33
CA TYR A 247 33.65 11.63 -4.63
C TYR A 247 34.35 10.66 -3.67
N ALA A 248 35.48 11.06 -3.06
CA ALA A 248 36.20 10.23 -2.09
C ALA A 248 35.35 9.83 -0.86
N GLY A 249 34.43 10.69 -0.43
CA GLY A 249 33.48 10.38 0.66
C GLY A 249 32.39 9.35 0.28
N LYS A 250 32.07 9.20 -1.02
CA LYS A 250 31.06 8.25 -1.51
C LYS A 250 31.61 6.82 -1.61
N ASP A 251 32.91 6.68 -1.88
CA ASP A 251 33.56 5.37 -1.96
C ASP A 251 33.91 4.80 -0.57
N ALA A 252 34.15 5.66 0.44
CA ALA A 252 34.33 5.23 1.82
C ALA A 252 33.07 4.56 2.43
N VAL A 253 31.87 5.02 2.05
CA VAL A 253 30.60 4.41 2.50
C VAL A 253 30.31 3.10 1.76
N ARG A 254 30.80 2.94 0.53
CA ARG A 254 30.77 1.64 -0.18
C ARG A 254 31.75 0.64 0.42
N ALA A 255 32.93 1.06 0.87
CA ALA A 255 33.89 0.18 1.53
C ALA A 255 33.32 -0.43 2.84
N LEU A 256 32.54 0.34 3.61
CA LEU A 256 31.86 -0.16 4.81
C LEU A 256 30.68 -1.12 4.54
N SER A 257 30.26 -1.27 3.28
CA SER A 257 29.21 -2.24 2.89
C SER A 257 29.76 -3.57 2.35
N VAL A 258 31.09 -3.71 2.22
CA VAL A 258 31.74 -4.93 1.72
C VAL A 258 32.32 -5.80 2.85
N GLU A 259 32.48 -5.27 4.07
CA GLU A 259 33.01 -6.04 5.22
C GLU A 259 31.98 -6.85 6.03
N TRP A 260 30.71 -6.92 5.61
CA TRP A 260 29.71 -7.74 6.31
C TRP A 260 29.51 -9.16 5.75
N HIS A 261 30.37 -9.61 4.84
CA HIS A 261 30.51 -11.03 4.49
C HIS A 261 32.00 -11.40 4.35
N SER A 262 32.68 -11.56 5.48
CA SER A 262 33.84 -12.44 5.67
C SER A 262 33.85 -12.89 7.13
#